data_AF-A0A0E9LUD5-F1
#
_entry.id   AF-A0A0E9LUD5-F1
#
_cell.length_a   1.000
_cell.length_b   1.000
_cell.length_c   1.000
_cell.angle_alpha   90.00
_cell.angle_beta   90.00
_cell.angle_gamma   90.00
#
_symmetry.space_group_name_H-M   'P 1'
#
loop_
_entity.id
_entity.type
_entity.pdbx_description
1 polymer ?
#
loop_
_entity_poly.entity_id
_entity_poly.type
_entity_poly.pdbx_seq_one_letter_code
_entity_poly.pdbx_strand_id
1 'polypeptide(L)'
;MRKARKTIIHQTFYGNREYFISVCGKKRLGNIHFRLIADDESQTVLYDNAIENFQETQLFVIQNTMKVKIELSAPHYFDDQNSECAGVQVHYNRNDP
;
A
#
# COMPACT_ATOMS: atom_id res chain seq x y z
N MET A 1 1.83 24.81 5.16
CA MET A 1 1.52 23.51 4.51
C MET A 1 1.10 22.53 5.60
N ARG A 2 -0.10 21.97 5.51
CA ARG A 2 -0.53 20.98 6.51
C ARG A 2 0.00 19.58 6.13
N LYS A 3 0.33 18.76 7.13
CA LYS A 3 1.01 17.46 6.98
C LYS A 3 0.17 16.49 6.13
N ALA A 4 0.79 15.79 5.17
CA ALA A 4 0.15 14.74 4.37
C ALA A 4 -0.60 13.75 5.28
N ARG A 5 -1.84 13.41 4.94
CA ARG A 5 -2.65 12.46 5.71
C ARG A 5 -2.15 11.05 5.39
N LYS A 6 -1.76 10.33 6.43
CA LYS A 6 -1.34 8.93 6.33
C LYS A 6 -2.46 8.03 6.81
N THR A 7 -2.65 6.91 6.13
CA THR A 7 -3.50 5.81 6.59
C THR A 7 -2.69 4.51 6.58
N ILE A 8 -3.02 3.61 7.50
CA ILE A 8 -2.33 2.33 7.66
C ILE A 8 -3.38 1.23 7.62
N ILE A 9 -3.16 0.24 6.75
CA ILE A 9 -3.97 -0.97 6.66
C ILE A 9 -3.10 -2.13 7.14
N HIS A 10 -3.56 -2.85 8.17
CA HIS A 10 -2.88 -4.05 8.64
C HIS A 10 -3.38 -5.26 7.85
N GLN A 11 -2.46 -5.93 7.13
CA GLN A 11 -2.76 -7.08 6.31
C GLN A 11 -1.86 -8.25 6.72
N THR A 12 -2.45 -9.44 6.87
CA THR A 12 -1.68 -10.68 6.97
C THR A 12 -1.53 -11.27 5.58
N PHE A 13 -0.29 -11.48 5.16
CA PHE A 13 0.04 -12.19 3.93
C PHE A 13 0.47 -13.61 4.30
N TYR A 14 -0.26 -14.60 3.78
CA TYR A 14 0.07 -16.01 3.98
C TYR A 14 1.21 -16.46 3.06
N GLY A 15 2.09 -17.32 3.59
CA GLY A 15 3.23 -17.88 2.89
C GLY A 15 2.89 -18.73 1.67
N ASN A 16 3.94 -19.00 0.87
CA ASN A 16 3.91 -19.73 -0.39
C ASN A 16 2.88 -19.20 -1.39
N ARG A 17 2.74 -17.87 -1.47
CA ARG A 17 1.76 -17.20 -2.35
C ARG A 17 2.37 -15.97 -3.01
N GLU A 18 1.94 -15.76 -4.23
CA GLU A 18 2.16 -14.52 -4.97
C GLU A 18 0.98 -13.58 -4.72
N TYR A 19 1.28 -12.36 -4.32
CA TYR A 19 0.31 -11.30 -4.12
C TYR A 19 0.54 -10.18 -5.10
N PHE A 20 -0.55 -9.55 -5.47
CA PHE A 20 -0.57 -8.30 -6.21
C PHE A 20 -1.30 -7.26 -5.37
N ILE A 21 -0.66 -6.09 -5.23
CA ILE A 21 -1.27 -4.89 -4.67
C ILE A 21 -1.39 -3.87 -5.78
N SER A 22 -2.54 -3.21 -5.85
CA SER A 22 -2.69 -1.96 -6.58
C SER A 22 -3.31 -0.88 -5.70
N VAL A 23 -2.85 0.34 -5.88
CA VAL A 23 -3.41 1.54 -5.29
C VAL A 23 -4.00 2.40 -6.39
N CYS A 24 -5.14 3.03 -6.14
CA CYS A 24 -5.73 3.99 -7.06
C CYS A 24 -6.16 5.22 -6.27
N GLY A 25 -5.91 6.41 -6.81
CA GLY A 25 -6.38 7.67 -6.25
C GLY A 25 -6.99 8.55 -7.34
N LYS A 26 -7.91 9.42 -6.95
CA LYS A 26 -8.38 10.48 -7.86
C LYS A 26 -7.23 11.45 -8.16
N LYS A 27 -7.16 11.97 -9.39
CA LYS A 27 -6.06 12.86 -9.86
C LYS A 27 -5.70 14.00 -8.89
N ARG A 28 -6.71 14.51 -8.17
CA ARG A 28 -6.56 15.61 -7.22
C ARG A 28 -5.72 15.24 -5.98
N LEU A 29 -5.64 13.96 -5.61
CA LEU A 29 -4.78 13.50 -4.50
C LEU A 29 -3.29 13.58 -4.84
N GLY A 30 -2.93 13.71 -6.12
CA GLY A 30 -1.57 13.58 -6.61
C GLY A 30 -1.09 12.12 -6.61
N ASN A 31 0.22 11.93 -6.75
CA ASN A 31 0.80 10.59 -6.77
C ASN A 31 0.69 9.96 -5.37
N ILE A 32 -0.02 8.84 -5.28
CA ILE A 32 -0.17 8.09 -4.04
C ILE A 32 1.16 7.42 -3.71
N HIS A 33 1.70 7.74 -2.54
CA HIS A 33 2.85 7.05 -1.97
C HIS A 33 2.34 5.88 -1.15
N PHE A 34 2.70 4.66 -1.52
CA PHE A 34 2.42 3.49 -0.70
C PHE A 34 3.68 2.70 -0.39
N ARG A 35 3.72 2.20 0.86
CA ARG A 35 4.83 1.43 1.39
C ARG A 35 4.31 0.15 2.02
N LEU A 36 5.07 -0.93 1.85
CA LEU A 36 4.88 -2.17 2.58
C LEU A 36 5.91 -2.23 3.69
N ILE A 37 5.45 -2.34 4.93
CA ILE A 37 6.30 -2.31 6.11
C ILE A 37 6.01 -3.56 6.92
N ALA A 38 7.04 -4.30 7.31
CA ALA A 38 6.88 -5.44 8.20
C ALA A 38 6.25 -4.98 9.53
N ASP A 39 5.22 -5.69 9.98
CA ASP A 39 4.58 -5.42 11.28
C ASP A 39 5.30 -6.21 12.38
N ASP A 40 6.59 -5.89 12.54
CA ASP A 40 7.49 -6.41 13.57
C ASP A 40 8.19 -5.25 14.31
N GLU A 41 9.06 -5.56 15.28
CA GLU A 41 9.78 -4.55 16.06
C GLU A 41 10.70 -3.67 15.20
N SER A 42 11.22 -4.21 14.09
CA SER A 42 12.15 -3.52 13.20
C SER A 42 11.45 -2.50 12.30
N GLN A 43 10.15 -2.69 12.03
CA GLN A 43 9.38 -1.86 11.08
C GLN A 43 10.09 -1.74 9.73
N THR A 44 10.70 -2.84 9.27
CA THR A 44 11.48 -2.87 8.03
C THR A 44 10.60 -2.50 6.83
N VAL A 45 11.05 -1.55 6.00
CA VAL A 45 10.39 -1.21 4.74
C VAL A 45 10.73 -2.28 3.70
N LEU A 46 9.72 -3.04 3.29
CA LEU A 46 9.81 -4.12 2.31
C LEU A 46 9.66 -3.59 0.87
N TYR A 47 8.92 -2.50 0.71
CA TYR A 47 8.66 -1.86 -0.58
C TYR A 47 8.29 -0.39 -0.40
N ASP A 48 8.69 0.45 -1.34
CA ASP A 48 8.38 1.87 -1.41
C ASP A 48 8.23 2.30 -2.88
N ASN A 49 7.00 2.62 -3.30
CA ASN A 49 6.74 2.96 -4.71
C ASN A 49 7.35 4.30 -5.14
N ALA A 50 7.77 5.18 -4.22
CA ALA A 50 8.41 6.44 -4.59
C ALA A 50 9.76 6.22 -5.27
N ILE A 51 10.44 5.09 -5.01
CA ILE A 51 11.69 4.69 -5.66
C ILE A 51 11.44 4.35 -7.14
N GLU A 52 10.21 3.96 -7.49
CA GLU A 52 9.81 3.49 -8.82
C GLU A 52 8.94 4.52 -9.56
N ASN A 53 9.10 5.81 -9.27
CA ASN A 53 8.28 6.89 -9.84
C ASN A 53 6.77 6.75 -9.54
N PHE A 54 6.44 6.30 -8.33
CA PHE A 54 5.07 6.13 -7.85
C PHE A 54 4.25 5.15 -8.71
N GLN A 55 4.84 4.00 -9.07
CA GLN A 55 4.06 2.89 -9.63
C GLN A 55 2.84 2.62 -8.75
N GLU A 56 1.70 2.38 -9.39
CA GLU A 56 0.44 2.13 -8.69
C GLU A 56 0.25 0.66 -8.35
N THR A 57 1.15 -0.22 -8.80
CA THR A 57 1.02 -1.67 -8.69
C THR A 57 2.32 -2.32 -8.28
N GLN A 58 2.25 -3.37 -7.45
CA GLN A 58 3.40 -4.19 -7.11
C GLN A 58 3.00 -5.65 -6.97
N LEU A 59 3.81 -6.54 -7.55
CA LEU A 59 3.74 -7.98 -7.37
C LEU A 59 4.85 -8.45 -6.43
N PHE A 60 4.54 -9.33 -5.48
CA PHE A 60 5.52 -9.87 -4.56
C PHE A 60 5.18 -11.30 -4.13
N VAL A 61 6.23 -12.07 -3.85
CA VAL A 61 6.13 -13.45 -3.38
C VAL A 61 6.42 -13.50 -1.89
N ILE A 62 5.47 -14.04 -1.12
CA ILE A 62 5.62 -14.21 0.32
C ILE A 62 5.95 -15.66 0.61
N GLN A 63 7.16 -15.91 1.11
CA GLN A 63 7.62 -17.25 1.47
C GLN A 63 7.01 -17.69 2.81
N ASN A 64 7.15 -16.86 3.85
CA ASN A 64 6.64 -17.14 5.19
C ASN A 64 5.47 -16.20 5.51
N THR A 65 4.44 -16.73 6.16
CA THR A 65 3.30 -15.92 6.62
C THR A 65 3.78 -14.76 7.47
N MET A 66 3.38 -13.54 7.13
CA MET A 66 3.81 -12.33 7.83
C MET A 66 2.71 -11.29 7.93
N LYS A 67 2.78 -10.46 8.96
CA LYS A 67 1.95 -9.26 9.12
C LYS A 67 2.67 -8.08 8.49
N VAL A 68 1.95 -7.30 7.70
CA VAL A 68 2.46 -6.14 6.97
C VAL A 68 1.51 -4.97 7.18
N LYS A 69 2.09 -3.79 7.39
CA LYS A 69 1.42 -2.51 7.32
C LYS A 69 1.54 -1.98 5.90
N ILE A 70 0.40 -1.79 5.25
CA ILE A 70 0.30 -1.04 4.00
C ILE A 70 0.08 0.42 4.42
N GLU A 71 1.13 1.24 4.34
CA GLU A 71 1.03 2.68 4.59
C GLU A 71 0.69 3.38 3.27
N LEU A 72 -0.35 4.22 3.28
CA LEU A 72 -0.68 5.11 2.17
C LEU A 72 -0.59 6.56 2.60
N SER A 73 -0.06 7.40 1.72
CA SER A 73 -0.08 8.84 1.89
C SER A 73 -0.30 9.55 0.56
N ALA A 74 -1.01 10.67 0.61
CA ALA A 74 -1.26 11.54 -0.53
C ALA A 74 -0.61 12.92 -0.28
N PRO A 75 0.10 13.50 -1.28
CA PRO A 75 0.71 14.83 -1.14
C PRO A 75 -0.32 15.94 -1.02
N HIS A 76 -1.52 15.71 -1.56
CA HIS A 76 -2.65 16.62 -1.45
C HIS A 76 -3.77 15.96 -0.66
N TYR A 77 -4.25 16.67 0.36
CA TYR A 77 -5.45 16.27 1.07
C TYR A 77 -6.39 17.46 1.14
N PHE A 78 -7.67 17.13 1.10
CA PHE A 78 -8.76 18.10 1.06
C PHE A 78 -9.48 18.12 2.41
N ASP A 79 -10.19 19.21 2.70
CA ASP A 79 -11.15 19.21 3.81
C ASP A 79 -12.28 18.21 3.56
N ASP A 80 -13.07 17.91 4.60
CA ASP A 80 -14.13 16.91 4.51
C ASP A 80 -15.21 17.24 3.47
N GLN A 81 -15.31 18.50 3.02
CA GLN A 81 -16.22 18.92 1.95
C GLN A 81 -15.68 18.66 0.54
N ASN A 82 -14.36 18.52 0.39
CA ASN A 82 -13.68 18.29 -0.89
C ASN A 82 -12.91 16.95 -0.90
N SER A 83 -13.22 16.06 0.03
CA SER A 83 -12.50 14.79 0.20
C SER A 83 -12.50 13.96 -1.08
N GLU A 84 -11.34 13.38 -1.39
CA GLU A 84 -11.16 12.45 -2.50
C GLU A 84 -10.77 11.09 -1.94
N CYS A 85 -11.16 10.02 -2.63
CA CYS A 85 -10.91 8.66 -2.17
C CYS A 85 -9.62 8.09 -2.78
N ALA A 86 -8.92 7.30 -1.97
CA ALA A 86 -7.92 6.34 -2.43
C ALA A 86 -8.41 4.92 -2.13
N GLY A 87 -8.20 4.02 -3.06
CA GLY A 87 -8.52 2.59 -2.94
C GLY A 87 -7.26 1.75 -2.94
N VAL A 88 -7.29 0.65 -2.19
CA VAL A 88 -6.27 -0.39 -2.21
C VAL A 88 -6.94 -1.70 -2.57
N GLN A 89 -6.41 -2.37 -3.58
CA GLN A 89 -6.81 -3.72 -3.93
C GLN A 89 -5.64 -4.66 -3.63
N VAL A 90 -5.94 -5.71 -2.87
CA VAL A 90 -5.00 -6.80 -2.60
C VAL A 90 -5.63 -8.08 -3.13
N HIS A 91 -4.94 -8.78 -4.00
CA HIS A 91 -5.35 -10.10 -4.44
C HIS A 91 -4.14 -11.05 -4.51
N TYR A 92 -4.42 -12.34 -4.51
CA TYR A 92 -3.42 -13.38 -4.68
C TYR A 92 -3.94 -14.39 -5.68
N ASN A 93 -3.02 -15.00 -6.43
CA ASN A 93 -3.41 -16.11 -7.28
C ASN A 93 -3.67 -17.34 -6.41
N ARG A 94 -4.87 -17.90 -6.54
CA ARG A 94 -5.23 -19.15 -5.89
C ARG A 94 -4.94 -20.26 -6.88
N ASN A 95 -3.74 -20.84 -6.79
CA ASN A 95 -3.46 -22.10 -7.44
C ASN A 95 -4.23 -23.19 -6.66
N ASP A 96 -5.53 -23.34 -6.95
CA ASP A 96 -6.28 -24.51 -6.51
C ASP A 96 -5.76 -25.71 -7.33
N PRO A 97 -5.32 -26.81 -6.67
CA PRO A 97 -4.93 -28.04 -7.36
C PRO A 97 -6.12 -28.79 -7.97
#